data_AF-A0A0M8JQM2-F1
#
_entry.id   AF-A0A0M8JQM2-F1
#
_cell.length_a   1.000
_cell.length_b   1.000
_cell.length_c   1.000
_cell.angle_alpha   90.00
_cell.angle_beta   90.00
_cell.angle_gamma   90.00
#
_symmetry.space_group_name_H-M   'P 1'
#
loop_
_entity.id
_entity.type
_entity.pdbx_description
1 polymer ?
#
loop_
_entity_poly.entity_id
_entity_poly.type
_entity_poly.pdbx_seq_one_letter_code
_entity_poly.pdbx_strand_id
1 'polypeptide(L)'
;MSEKTSVKWEVRRRPHSIFWPLMMILAGALLLLNTLNVLPQTTWSSIWRLWPLLFVVGGLDGLYQREGFAGNVIFIGFGVLLLLSNLGMVTASSFGILIRYWPFFIIAWGLDLLIGRRGLLSGLLGVGLGLVVVAALFWLVLSSSAAGLVVQGSNFSQPLQGATSADVNLDLPVGSLKLEGGAAAGELISGVSSLPSNLRLTQDYAVSGGVGSLRVSAVGDTTTFLGFNRQMGLDFTLTKAVPLSLRTHLAIGEQQVDLSGTQVNEAAVEMAIGESTLTLPAEGTLDAKVKVAIGSVVLRVPAGAHVQIDTDTGITGISLPAGYSKNGRSIYSPGAEGAANVLRVRVEVPMGSLRIVTLP
;
A
#
# COMPACT_ATOMS: atom_id res chain seq x y z
N MET A 1 25.51 69.37 12.64
CA MET A 1 25.85 67.98 13.04
C MET A 1 24.60 67.13 12.95
N SER A 2 24.48 66.29 11.93
CA SER A 2 23.44 65.26 11.83
C SER A 2 24.08 64.05 11.19
N GLU A 3 24.40 63.07 12.02
CA GLU A 3 25.09 61.84 11.64
C GLU A 3 24.03 60.84 11.15
N LYS A 4 23.97 60.63 9.83
CA LYS A 4 23.12 59.60 9.23
C LYS A 4 23.79 58.24 9.41
N THR A 5 23.30 57.44 10.33
CA THR A 5 23.64 56.01 10.44
C THR A 5 23.01 55.25 9.28
N SER A 6 23.84 54.82 8.31
CA SER A 6 23.42 53.94 7.22
C SER A 6 23.24 52.51 7.75
N VAL A 7 22.00 52.03 7.80
CA VAL A 7 21.69 50.62 8.12
C VAL A 7 22.19 49.75 6.98
N LYS A 8 23.26 48.99 7.22
CA LYS A 8 23.86 48.06 6.26
C LYS A 8 23.10 46.74 6.34
N TRP A 9 22.20 46.48 5.39
CA TRP A 9 21.48 45.21 5.29
C TRP A 9 22.45 44.12 4.83
N GLU A 10 23.02 43.37 5.76
CA GLU A 10 23.71 42.12 5.44
C GLU A 10 22.68 41.07 5.03
N VAL A 11 22.48 40.91 3.73
CA VAL A 11 21.73 39.79 3.17
C VAL A 11 22.51 38.51 3.44
N ARG A 12 22.21 37.83 4.54
CA ARG A 12 22.73 36.48 4.81
C ARG A 12 22.24 35.54 3.71
N ARG A 13 23.14 35.21 2.77
CA ARG A 13 22.87 34.20 1.73
C ARG A 13 22.72 32.86 2.44
N ARG A 14 21.53 32.24 2.33
CA ARG A 14 21.35 30.85 2.74
C ARG A 14 22.06 29.94 1.74
N PRO A 15 22.69 28.85 2.18
CA PRO A 15 23.18 27.83 1.24
C PRO A 15 21.98 27.31 0.44
N HIS A 16 22.09 27.29 -0.89
CA HIS A 16 21.06 26.72 -1.74
C HIS A 16 21.08 25.20 -1.65
N SER A 17 19.90 24.58 -1.51
CA SER A 17 19.73 23.13 -1.69
C SER A 17 20.23 22.73 -3.07
N ILE A 18 21.20 21.81 -3.11
CA ILE A 18 21.67 21.18 -4.34
C ILE A 18 20.83 19.94 -4.63
N PHE A 19 20.24 19.32 -3.60
CA PHE A 19 19.46 18.09 -3.73
C PHE A 19 18.23 18.26 -4.63
N TRP A 20 17.37 19.25 -4.36
CA TRP A 20 16.12 19.42 -5.13
C TRP A 20 16.38 19.69 -6.62
N PRO A 21 17.30 20.61 -7.01
CA PRO A 21 17.68 20.78 -8.41
C PRO A 21 18.24 19.50 -9.03
N LEU A 22 19.14 18.80 -8.33
CA LEU A 22 19.75 17.57 -8.85
C LEU A 22 18.71 16.44 -9.00
N MET A 23 17.80 16.30 -8.04
CA MET A 23 16.71 15.33 -8.08
C MET A 23 15.76 15.63 -9.24
N MET A 24 15.44 16.90 -9.52
CA MET A 24 14.65 17.29 -10.68
C MET A 24 15.36 16.97 -12.00
N ILE A 25 16.66 17.23 -12.08
CA ILE A 25 17.48 16.85 -13.24
C ILE A 25 17.47 15.33 -13.41
N LEU A 26 17.68 14.56 -12.33
CA LEU A 26 17.69 13.11 -12.34
C LEU A 26 16.32 12.54 -12.74
N ALA A 27 15.23 13.07 -12.18
CA ALA A 27 13.87 12.67 -12.53
C ALA A 27 13.57 12.97 -14.00
N GLY A 28 13.94 14.17 -14.49
CA GLY A 28 13.81 14.54 -15.89
C GLY A 28 14.61 13.62 -16.82
N ALA A 29 15.86 13.30 -16.45
CA ALA A 29 16.70 12.37 -17.19
C ALA A 29 16.12 10.94 -17.21
N LEU A 30 15.60 10.45 -16.08
CA LEU A 30 14.94 9.14 -16.00
C LEU A 30 13.68 9.09 -16.85
N LEU A 31 12.86 10.15 -16.84
CA LEU A 31 11.68 10.26 -17.71
C LEU A 31 12.06 10.29 -19.19
N LEU A 32 13.13 11.01 -19.55
CA LEU A 32 13.66 11.03 -20.91
C LEU A 32 14.13 9.64 -21.35
N LEU A 33 14.93 8.97 -20.52
CA LEU A 33 15.43 7.62 -20.82
C LEU A 33 14.31 6.59 -20.92
N ASN A 34 13.25 6.73 -20.13
CA ASN A 34 12.04 5.93 -20.25
C ASN A 34 11.29 6.21 -21.56
N THR A 35 11.19 7.48 -21.96
CA THR A 35 10.57 7.86 -23.24
C THR A 35 11.34 7.29 -24.43
N LEU A 36 12.67 7.17 -24.30
CA LEU A 36 13.55 6.54 -25.29
C LEU A 36 13.54 4.99 -25.22
N ASN A 37 12.78 4.39 -24.31
CA ASN A 37 12.70 2.94 -24.10
C ASN A 37 14.06 2.28 -23.82
N VAL A 38 15.02 3.04 -23.25
CA VAL A 38 16.38 2.58 -22.94
C VAL A 38 16.43 1.84 -21.59
N LEU A 39 15.54 2.19 -20.66
CA LEU A 39 15.53 1.61 -19.33
C LEU A 39 14.86 0.23 -19.32
N PRO A 40 15.48 -0.78 -18.65
CA PRO A 40 14.81 -2.02 -18.33
C PRO A 40 13.50 -1.76 -17.55
N GLN A 41 12.47 -2.56 -17.81
CA GLN A 41 11.18 -2.45 -17.13
C GLN A 41 11.33 -2.57 -15.59
N THR A 42 12.33 -3.34 -15.14
CA THR A 42 12.65 -3.53 -13.71
C THR A 42 13.14 -2.25 -13.01
N THR A 43 13.70 -1.27 -13.73
CA THR A 43 14.25 -0.04 -13.14
C THR A 43 13.17 0.73 -12.37
N TRP A 44 11.96 0.81 -12.91
CA TRP A 44 10.87 1.52 -12.24
C TRP A 44 10.45 0.84 -10.94
N SER A 45 10.47 -0.49 -10.90
CA SER A 45 10.15 -1.23 -9.69
C SER A 45 11.15 -0.96 -8.56
N SER A 46 12.43 -0.77 -8.90
CA SER A 46 13.47 -0.40 -7.94
C SER A 46 13.29 1.03 -7.44
N ILE A 47 12.94 1.96 -8.32
CA ILE A 47 12.67 3.37 -7.94
C ILE A 47 11.48 3.44 -6.97
N TRP A 48 10.39 2.74 -7.26
CA TRP A 48 9.23 2.66 -6.38
C TRP A 48 9.49 1.89 -5.07
N ARG A 49 10.55 1.08 -4.97
CA ARG A 49 10.98 0.53 -3.66
C ARG A 49 11.78 1.53 -2.84
N LEU A 50 12.42 2.48 -3.50
CA LEU A 50 13.32 3.44 -2.88
C LEU A 50 12.69 4.83 -2.70
N TRP A 51 11.39 5.01 -2.94
CA TRP A 51 10.73 6.29 -2.66
C TRP A 51 10.92 6.79 -1.21
N PRO A 52 11.01 5.93 -0.16
CA PRO A 52 11.28 6.40 1.20
C PRO A 52 12.66 7.06 1.34
N LEU A 53 13.60 6.74 0.45
CA LEU A 53 14.93 7.33 0.42
C LEU A 53 14.87 8.85 0.15
N LEU A 54 13.82 9.34 -0.52
CA LEU A 54 13.60 10.78 -0.70
C LEU A 54 13.43 11.51 0.62
N PHE A 55 12.76 10.90 1.61
CA PHE A 55 12.62 11.47 2.95
C PHE A 55 13.96 11.52 3.68
N VAL A 56 14.77 10.48 3.53
CA VAL A 56 16.12 10.40 4.13
C VAL A 56 17.02 11.47 3.54
N VAL A 57 17.12 11.54 2.22
CA VAL A 57 18.01 12.50 1.56
C VAL A 57 17.52 13.94 1.72
N GLY A 58 16.20 14.17 1.66
CA GLY A 58 15.60 15.47 1.93
C GLY A 58 15.91 15.98 3.34
N GLY A 59 15.81 15.11 4.35
CA GLY A 59 16.20 15.47 5.71
C GLY A 59 17.71 15.70 5.87
N LEU A 60 18.57 14.91 5.20
CA LEU A 60 20.03 15.15 5.21
C LEU A 60 20.40 16.50 4.58
N ASP A 61 19.76 16.85 3.46
CA ASP A 61 19.95 18.13 2.78
C ASP A 61 19.49 19.32 3.65
N GLY A 62 18.38 19.18 4.36
CA GLY A 62 17.92 20.18 5.33
C GLY A 62 18.89 20.38 6.50
N LEU A 63 19.48 19.29 7.03
CA LEU A 63 20.53 19.39 8.06
C LEU A 63 21.76 20.14 7.55
N TYR A 64 22.17 19.87 6.31
CA TYR A 64 23.31 20.56 5.68
C TYR A 64 23.06 22.06 5.54
N GLN A 65 21.84 22.45 5.17
CA GLN A 65 21.43 23.85 5.07
C GLN A 65 21.17 24.54 6.42
N ARG A 66 21.24 23.78 7.52
CA ARG A 66 20.94 24.24 8.90
C ARG A 66 19.52 24.80 9.04
N GLU A 67 18.58 24.24 8.29
CA GLU A 67 17.17 24.64 8.33
C GLU A 67 16.38 23.68 9.21
N GLY A 68 16.12 24.02 10.48
CA GLY A 68 15.27 23.20 11.36
C GLY A 68 15.89 21.82 11.67
N PHE A 69 16.64 21.72 12.76
CA PHE A 69 17.34 20.48 13.08
C PHE A 69 16.39 19.36 13.54
N ALA A 70 15.32 19.71 14.27
CA ALA A 70 14.42 18.72 14.84
C ALA A 70 13.60 18.06 13.73
N GLY A 71 13.04 18.85 12.82
CA GLY A 71 12.23 18.33 11.73
C GLY A 71 13.03 17.42 10.81
N ASN A 72 14.22 17.83 10.39
CA ASN A 72 15.03 17.01 9.49
C ASN A 72 15.46 15.67 10.09
N VAL A 73 15.79 15.63 11.39
CA VAL A 73 16.08 14.35 12.08
C VAL A 73 14.85 13.44 12.05
N ILE A 74 13.65 14.00 12.24
CA ILE A 74 12.40 13.26 12.16
C ILE A 74 12.14 12.76 10.73
N PHE A 75 12.34 13.58 9.71
CA PHE A 75 12.23 13.17 8.30
C PHE A 75 13.18 12.01 7.96
N ILE A 76 14.43 12.06 8.42
CA ILE A 76 15.41 10.98 8.25
C ILE A 76 14.93 9.71 8.95
N GLY A 77 14.59 9.81 10.24
CA GLY A 77 14.14 8.67 11.03
C GLY A 77 12.90 8.01 10.45
N PHE A 78 11.93 8.82 10.01
CA PHE A 78 10.72 8.34 9.37
C PHE A 78 10.98 7.69 8.01
N GLY A 79 11.84 8.30 7.18
CA GLY A 79 12.27 7.73 5.90
C GLY A 79 12.97 6.38 6.06
N VAL A 80 13.84 6.24 7.07
CA VAL A 80 14.48 4.96 7.41
C VAL A 80 13.44 3.92 7.83
N LEU A 81 12.48 4.30 8.67
CA LEU A 81 11.42 3.40 9.13
C LEU A 81 10.56 2.88 7.98
N LEU A 82 10.17 3.77 7.07
CA LEU A 82 9.45 3.41 5.84
C LEU A 82 10.29 2.50 4.94
N LEU A 83 11.60 2.75 4.83
CA LEU A 83 12.50 1.92 4.04
C LEU A 83 12.62 0.50 4.62
N LEU A 84 12.74 0.35 5.95
CA LEU A 84 12.74 -0.95 6.62
C LEU A 84 11.44 -1.74 6.36
N SER A 85 10.30 -1.05 6.35
CA SER A 85 9.01 -1.63 5.97
C SER A 85 9.00 -2.09 4.51
N ASN A 86 9.49 -1.28 3.57
CA ASN A 86 9.53 -1.67 2.15
C ASN A 86 10.52 -2.82 1.86
N LEU A 87 11.52 -3.00 2.73
CA LEU A 87 12.43 -4.16 2.71
C LEU A 87 11.83 -5.42 3.35
N GLY A 88 10.60 -5.35 3.88
CA GLY A 88 9.91 -6.47 4.53
C GLY A 88 10.42 -6.77 5.94
N MET A 89 11.26 -5.92 6.54
CA MET A 89 11.72 -6.10 7.92
C MET A 89 10.65 -5.72 8.95
N VAL A 90 9.67 -4.92 8.54
CA VAL A 90 8.53 -4.52 9.36
C VAL A 90 7.26 -5.05 8.70
N THR A 91 6.39 -5.69 9.48
CA THR A 91 5.15 -6.31 9.00
C THR A 91 4.07 -5.34 8.54
N ALA A 92 4.19 -4.03 8.79
CA ALA A 92 3.25 -3.06 8.21
C ALA A 92 3.72 -2.63 6.83
N SER A 93 2.77 -2.41 5.92
CA SER A 93 3.04 -1.65 4.70
C SER A 93 3.57 -0.26 5.00
N SER A 94 4.44 0.22 4.11
CA SER A 94 5.03 1.54 4.21
C SER A 94 3.96 2.62 4.04
N PHE A 95 2.95 2.37 3.19
CA PHE A 95 1.79 3.26 3.04
C PHE A 95 0.94 3.31 4.31
N GLY A 96 0.69 2.17 4.97
CA GLY A 96 -0.03 2.14 6.24
C GLY A 96 0.68 2.96 7.32
N ILE A 97 2.01 2.85 7.42
CA ILE A 97 2.82 3.67 8.33
C ILE A 97 2.71 5.16 7.99
N LEU A 98 2.87 5.53 6.71
CA LEU A 98 2.79 6.92 6.27
C LEU A 98 1.45 7.55 6.65
N ILE A 99 0.34 6.88 6.35
CA ILE A 99 -1.01 7.38 6.61
C ILE A 99 -1.32 7.40 8.11
N ARG A 100 -0.78 6.48 8.90
CA ARG A 100 -1.01 6.46 10.35
C ARG A 100 -0.23 7.54 11.08
N TYR A 101 0.98 7.83 10.65
CA TYR A 101 1.95 8.63 11.41
C TYR A 101 2.31 9.96 10.75
N TRP A 102 1.65 10.35 9.66
CA TRP A 102 1.85 11.69 9.08
C TRP A 102 1.69 12.86 10.08
N PRO A 103 0.86 12.81 11.15
CA PRO A 103 0.77 13.93 12.09
C PRO A 103 2.08 14.22 12.82
N PHE A 104 3.02 13.27 12.85
CA PHE A 104 4.36 13.53 13.37
C PHE A 104 5.13 14.58 12.56
N PHE A 105 4.82 14.77 11.28
CA PHE A 105 5.39 15.87 10.50
C PHE A 105 4.91 17.24 10.98
N ILE A 106 3.69 17.34 11.54
CA ILE A 106 3.21 18.57 12.17
C ILE A 106 4.01 18.84 13.44
N ILE A 107 4.26 17.81 14.25
CA ILE A 107 5.08 17.94 15.47
C ILE A 107 6.50 18.38 15.10
N ALA A 108 7.11 17.73 14.10
CA ALA A 108 8.41 18.11 13.54
C ALA A 108 8.46 19.60 13.17
N TRP A 109 7.47 20.07 12.41
CA TRP A 109 7.38 21.47 12.00
C TRP A 109 7.17 22.42 13.19
N GLY A 110 6.34 22.03 14.16
CA GLY A 110 6.12 22.78 15.40
C GLY A 110 7.40 22.91 16.24
N LEU A 111 8.20 21.85 16.33
CA LEU A 111 9.48 21.87 17.03
C LEU A 111 10.49 22.80 16.35
N ASP A 112 10.53 22.81 15.02
CA ASP A 112 11.40 23.73 14.27
C ASP A 112 11.00 25.20 14.42
N LEU A 113 9.70 25.48 14.64
CA LEU A 113 9.23 26.83 14.96
C LEU A 113 9.61 27.26 16.38
N LEU A 114 9.54 26.33 17.34
CA LEU A 114 9.82 26.60 18.74
C LEU A 114 11.32 26.79 19.00
N ILE A 115 12.16 25.98 18.34
CA ILE A 115 13.61 26.03 18.49
C ILE A 115 14.15 27.11 17.55
N GLY A 116 14.07 28.35 18.03
CA GLY A 116 14.53 29.52 17.31
C GLY A 116 15.98 29.39 16.79
N ARG A 117 16.22 29.99 15.62
CA ARG A 117 17.45 29.89 14.81
C ARG A 117 18.70 30.58 15.40
N ARG A 118 18.79 30.77 16.72
CA ARG A 118 19.70 31.76 17.34
C ARG A 118 21.00 31.22 17.97
N GLY A 119 21.34 29.92 17.91
CA GLY A 119 22.66 29.47 18.37
C GLY A 119 23.00 28.00 18.15
N LEU A 120 24.27 27.63 18.38
CA LEU A 120 24.76 26.24 18.33
C LEU A 120 24.07 25.35 19.38
N LEU A 121 23.81 25.91 20.56
CA LEU A 121 23.05 25.24 21.63
C LEU A 121 21.62 24.91 21.22
N SER A 122 20.92 25.82 20.53
CA SER A 122 19.57 25.54 20.05
C SER A 122 19.57 24.49 18.94
N GLY A 123 20.62 24.45 18.11
CA GLY A 123 20.81 23.36 17.15
C GLY A 123 20.99 21.99 17.81
N LEU A 124 21.86 21.89 18.81
CA LEU A 124 22.09 20.63 19.55
C LEU A 124 20.83 20.16 20.29
N LEU A 125 20.10 21.09 20.92
CA LEU A 125 18.82 20.79 21.55
C LEU A 125 17.78 20.31 20.53
N GLY A 126 17.74 20.93 19.34
CA GLY A 126 16.86 20.51 18.24
C GLY A 126 17.16 19.09 17.74
N VAL A 127 18.43 18.75 17.52
CA VAL A 127 18.83 17.39 17.15
C VAL A 127 18.46 16.39 18.24
N GLY A 128 18.79 16.71 19.51
CA GLY A 128 18.48 15.83 20.64
C GLY A 128 16.99 15.57 20.78
N LEU A 129 16.16 16.61 20.68
CA LEU A 129 14.71 16.47 20.75
C LEU A 129 14.15 15.70 19.54
N GLY A 130 14.67 15.96 18.33
CA GLY A 130 14.32 15.20 17.15
C GLY A 130 14.64 13.71 17.29
N LEU A 131 15.81 13.36 17.84
CA LEU A 131 16.18 11.97 18.11
C LEU A 131 15.27 11.31 19.14
N VAL A 132 14.86 12.02 20.19
CA VAL A 132 13.88 11.53 21.17
C VAL A 132 12.53 11.26 20.51
N VAL A 133 12.06 12.15 19.63
CA VAL A 133 10.81 11.94 18.89
C VAL A 133 10.91 10.76 17.94
N VAL A 134 12.04 10.61 17.22
CA VAL A 134 12.29 9.45 16.36
C VAL A 134 12.34 8.16 17.19
N ALA A 135 13.02 8.16 18.34
CA ALA A 135 13.06 7.00 19.22
C ALA A 135 11.67 6.65 19.76
N ALA A 136 10.87 7.65 20.14
CA ALA A 136 9.48 7.47 20.54
C ALA A 136 8.61 6.93 19.39
N LEU A 137 8.82 7.41 18.17
CA LEU A 137 8.18 6.92 16.95
C LEU A 137 8.52 5.45 16.69
N PHE A 138 9.80 5.10 16.68
CA PHE A 138 10.25 3.72 16.52
C PHE A 138 9.67 2.85 17.63
N TRP A 139 9.81 3.27 18.89
CA TRP A 139 9.20 2.58 20.02
C TRP A 139 7.71 2.39 19.80
N LEU A 140 6.97 3.40 19.35
CA LEU A 140 5.53 3.32 19.13
C LEU A 140 5.17 2.41 17.93
N VAL A 141 5.92 2.41 16.83
CA VAL A 141 5.69 1.51 15.70
C VAL A 141 6.01 0.05 16.07
N LEU A 142 7.06 -0.17 16.86
CA LEU A 142 7.44 -1.50 17.33
C LEU A 142 6.52 -1.99 18.48
N SER A 143 6.10 -1.12 19.39
CA SER A 143 5.28 -1.45 20.58
C SER A 143 3.78 -1.34 20.35
N SER A 144 3.31 -0.66 19.30
CA SER A 144 1.90 -0.75 18.86
C SER A 144 1.55 -2.14 18.32
N SER A 145 2.52 -3.05 18.21
CA SER A 145 2.27 -4.49 18.13
C SER A 145 1.76 -5.09 19.46
N ALA A 146 2.05 -4.44 20.60
CA ALA A 146 1.71 -4.87 21.96
C ALA A 146 0.57 -4.07 22.61
N ALA A 147 0.39 -2.79 22.26
CA ALA A 147 -0.71 -1.96 22.77
C ALA A 147 -2.01 -2.20 21.97
N GLY A 148 -2.60 -3.39 22.14
CA GLY A 148 -3.87 -3.72 21.52
C GLY A 148 -5.03 -3.01 22.20
N LEU A 149 -5.78 -2.20 21.45
CA LEU A 149 -7.21 -2.08 21.70
C LEU A 149 -7.74 -3.51 21.74
N VAL A 150 -8.59 -3.85 22.71
CA VAL A 150 -9.18 -5.20 22.77
C VAL A 150 -9.97 -5.43 21.50
N VAL A 151 -9.34 -6.16 20.58
CA VAL A 151 -9.93 -6.57 19.32
C VAL A 151 -10.63 -7.86 19.62
N GLN A 152 -11.96 -7.81 19.62
CA GLN A 152 -12.74 -9.03 19.73
C GLN A 152 -12.70 -9.69 18.37
N GLY A 153 -11.94 -10.77 18.27
CA GLY A 153 -12.10 -11.71 17.16
C GLY A 153 -13.49 -12.32 17.26
N SER A 154 -14.41 -11.90 16.40
CA SER A 154 -15.70 -12.56 16.26
C SER A 154 -15.62 -13.56 15.11
N ASN A 155 -16.08 -14.79 15.37
CA ASN A 155 -16.24 -15.77 14.31
C ASN A 155 -17.33 -15.30 13.35
N PHE A 156 -17.02 -15.35 12.08
CA PHE A 156 -17.93 -15.06 10.99
C PHE A 156 -18.11 -16.36 10.19
N SER A 157 -19.35 -16.77 9.97
CA SER A 157 -19.66 -17.97 9.20
C SER A 157 -20.96 -17.75 8.47
N GLN A 158 -20.97 -18.01 7.17
CA GLN A 158 -22.15 -17.95 6.35
C GLN A 158 -22.29 -19.25 5.54
N PRO A 159 -23.32 -20.07 5.79
CA PRO A 159 -23.58 -21.27 5.02
C PRO A 159 -24.05 -20.97 3.59
N LEU A 160 -23.85 -21.92 2.68
CA LEU A 160 -24.33 -21.85 1.29
C LEU A 160 -25.87 -21.81 1.19
N GLN A 161 -26.58 -22.42 2.14
CA GLN A 161 -28.05 -22.50 2.16
C GLN A 161 -28.66 -23.03 0.84
N GLY A 162 -27.99 -24.00 0.20
CA GLY A 162 -28.45 -24.61 -1.05
C GLY A 162 -28.18 -23.79 -2.31
N ALA A 163 -27.45 -22.68 -2.23
CA ALA A 163 -26.97 -21.96 -3.40
C ALA A 163 -26.04 -22.83 -4.27
N THR A 164 -26.23 -22.78 -5.59
CA THR A 164 -25.43 -23.50 -6.59
C THR A 164 -24.36 -22.61 -7.23
N SER A 165 -24.44 -21.30 -7.00
CA SER A 165 -23.44 -20.28 -7.33
C SER A 165 -23.56 -19.13 -6.32
N ALA A 166 -22.55 -18.29 -6.17
CA ALA A 166 -22.65 -17.14 -5.27
C ALA A 166 -21.94 -15.88 -5.78
N ASP A 167 -22.50 -14.73 -5.40
CA ASP A 167 -21.90 -13.42 -5.58
C ASP A 167 -21.50 -12.89 -4.19
N VAL A 168 -20.21 -12.62 -4.00
CA VAL A 168 -19.63 -12.24 -2.71
C VAL A 168 -19.07 -10.83 -2.84
N ASN A 169 -19.68 -9.89 -2.12
CA ASN A 169 -19.24 -8.49 -2.07
C ASN A 169 -18.75 -8.12 -0.66
N LEU A 170 -17.49 -7.70 -0.56
CA LEU A 170 -16.84 -7.29 0.68
C LEU A 170 -16.46 -5.80 0.61
N ASP A 171 -17.13 -4.97 1.39
CA ASP A 171 -16.94 -3.52 1.41
C ASP A 171 -16.34 -3.06 2.74
N LEU A 172 -15.10 -2.57 2.69
CA LEU A 172 -14.35 -2.11 3.86
C LEU A 172 -13.81 -0.68 3.66
N PRO A 173 -14.05 0.24 4.60
CA PRO A 173 -13.48 1.57 4.50
C PRO A 173 -11.97 1.56 4.78
N VAL A 174 -11.51 0.68 5.67
CA VAL A 174 -10.13 0.66 6.12
C VAL A 174 -9.76 -0.70 6.71
N GLY A 175 -8.47 -1.04 6.70
CA GLY A 175 -7.93 -2.18 7.45
C GLY A 175 -7.20 -3.19 6.56
N SER A 176 -7.19 -4.44 6.99
CA SER A 176 -6.68 -5.56 6.20
C SER A 176 -7.78 -6.53 5.78
N LEU A 177 -7.69 -7.04 4.55
CA LEU A 177 -8.53 -8.12 4.07
C LEU A 177 -7.62 -9.27 3.62
N LYS A 178 -7.75 -10.43 4.26
CA LYS A 178 -7.15 -11.68 3.83
C LYS A 178 -8.28 -12.62 3.44
N LEU A 179 -8.23 -13.09 2.20
CA LEU A 179 -9.23 -13.97 1.63
C LEU A 179 -8.50 -15.14 0.98
N GLU A 180 -8.78 -16.37 1.42
CA GLU A 180 -8.16 -17.58 0.89
C GLU A 180 -9.20 -18.61 0.46
N GLY A 181 -8.86 -19.55 -0.41
CA GLY A 181 -9.73 -20.69 -0.69
C GLY A 181 -9.69 -21.75 0.41
N GLY A 182 -10.76 -22.53 0.54
CA GLY A 182 -10.77 -23.74 1.38
C GLY A 182 -11.73 -23.74 2.56
N ALA A 183 -12.84 -22.99 2.48
CA ALA A 183 -13.88 -23.06 3.50
C ALA A 183 -14.42 -24.50 3.71
N ALA A 184 -14.95 -24.75 4.91
CA ALA A 184 -15.54 -26.04 5.28
C ALA A 184 -16.72 -26.42 4.36
N ALA A 185 -17.01 -27.72 4.27
CA ALA A 185 -18.11 -28.21 3.45
C ALA A 185 -19.45 -27.61 3.90
N GLY A 186 -20.21 -27.02 2.96
CA GLY A 186 -21.49 -26.37 3.23
C GLY A 186 -21.40 -24.90 3.62
N GLU A 187 -20.20 -24.37 3.87
CA GLU A 187 -19.97 -22.94 4.08
C GLU A 187 -19.73 -22.22 2.74
N LEU A 188 -20.27 -21.01 2.60
CA LEU A 188 -19.94 -20.09 1.51
C LEU A 188 -18.66 -19.32 1.84
N ILE A 189 -18.61 -18.78 3.05
CA ILE A 189 -17.46 -18.04 3.58
C ILE A 189 -17.41 -18.22 5.09
N SER A 190 -16.22 -18.35 5.65
CA SER A 190 -16.03 -18.39 7.10
C SER A 190 -14.67 -17.86 7.50
N GLY A 191 -14.54 -17.42 8.76
CA GLY A 191 -13.27 -16.96 9.30
C GLY A 191 -13.42 -16.07 10.51
N VAL A 192 -12.43 -15.20 10.73
CA VAL A 192 -12.35 -14.34 11.92
C VAL A 192 -12.35 -12.88 11.49
N SER A 193 -13.28 -12.10 12.06
CA SER A 193 -13.26 -10.66 11.95
C SER A 193 -12.66 -10.05 13.21
N SER A 194 -11.54 -9.37 13.03
CA SER A 194 -10.86 -8.61 14.06
C SER A 194 -11.28 -7.15 13.91
N LEU A 195 -12.22 -6.69 14.73
CA LEU A 195 -12.72 -5.32 14.70
C LEU A 195 -12.62 -4.65 16.08
N PRO A 196 -12.38 -3.32 16.14
CA PRO A 196 -12.52 -2.57 17.38
C PRO A 196 -13.99 -2.50 17.79
N SER A 197 -14.25 -2.32 19.09
CA SER A 197 -15.59 -2.37 19.68
C SER A 197 -16.61 -1.35 19.13
N ASN A 198 -16.14 -0.28 18.49
CA ASN A 198 -16.97 0.74 17.85
C ASN A 198 -17.37 0.40 16.40
N LEU A 199 -16.88 -0.71 15.85
CA LEU A 199 -17.21 -1.22 14.52
C LEU A 199 -17.83 -2.60 14.62
N ARG A 200 -18.82 -2.88 13.76
CA ARG A 200 -19.40 -4.20 13.60
C ARG A 200 -19.50 -4.57 12.13
N LEU A 201 -19.37 -5.85 11.83
CA LEU A 201 -19.76 -6.37 10.53
C LEU A 201 -21.28 -6.42 10.45
N THR A 202 -21.78 -5.92 9.33
CA THR A 202 -23.15 -6.13 8.87
C THR A 202 -23.09 -7.08 7.68
N GLN A 203 -24.02 -8.01 7.66
CA GLN A 203 -24.07 -9.06 6.66
C GLN A 203 -25.50 -9.17 6.13
N ASP A 204 -25.62 -9.08 4.81
CA ASP A 204 -26.87 -9.35 4.10
C ASP A 204 -26.66 -10.56 3.19
N TYR A 205 -27.42 -11.62 3.44
CA TYR A 205 -27.39 -12.83 2.61
C TYR A 205 -28.79 -13.23 2.16
N ALA A 206 -28.93 -13.48 0.87
CA ALA A 206 -30.17 -14.00 0.28
C ALA A 206 -29.86 -14.98 -0.85
N VAL A 207 -30.67 -16.03 -0.95
CA VAL A 207 -30.62 -16.98 -2.07
C VAL A 207 -31.82 -16.73 -2.98
N SER A 208 -31.55 -16.45 -4.26
CA SER A 208 -32.59 -16.26 -5.26
C SER A 208 -32.20 -16.99 -6.55
N GLY A 209 -33.08 -17.84 -7.06
CA GLY A 209 -32.83 -18.59 -8.30
C GLY A 209 -31.58 -19.50 -8.26
N GLY A 210 -31.17 -19.97 -7.08
CA GLY A 210 -29.94 -20.76 -6.89
C GLY A 210 -28.66 -19.94 -6.73
N VAL A 211 -28.74 -18.61 -6.82
CA VAL A 211 -27.61 -17.71 -6.60
C VAL A 211 -27.66 -17.18 -5.17
N GLY A 212 -26.60 -17.41 -4.40
CA GLY A 212 -26.40 -16.83 -3.08
C GLY A 212 -25.72 -15.47 -3.17
N SER A 213 -26.43 -14.38 -2.87
CA SER A 213 -25.88 -13.03 -2.84
C SER A 213 -25.47 -12.68 -1.42
N LEU A 214 -24.17 -12.55 -1.17
CA LEU A 214 -23.60 -12.12 0.10
C LEU A 214 -23.01 -10.72 0.01
N ARG A 215 -23.43 -9.83 0.90
CA ARG A 215 -22.80 -8.54 1.13
C ARG A 215 -22.31 -8.46 2.56
N VAL A 216 -21.04 -8.11 2.73
CA VAL A 216 -20.42 -7.86 4.03
C VAL A 216 -19.89 -6.43 4.05
N SER A 217 -20.28 -5.66 5.05
CA SER A 217 -19.83 -4.27 5.21
C SER A 217 -19.52 -3.97 6.68
N ALA A 218 -18.50 -3.15 6.92
CA ALA A 218 -18.20 -2.65 8.27
C ALA A 218 -18.95 -1.33 8.54
N VAL A 219 -19.77 -1.30 9.59
CA VAL A 219 -20.58 -0.14 9.98
C VAL A 219 -20.27 0.25 11.43
N GLY A 220 -20.12 1.54 11.71
CA GLY A 220 -19.95 2.07 13.05
C GLY A 220 -19.47 3.52 13.07
N ASP A 221 -19.06 4.00 14.24
CA ASP A 221 -18.54 5.37 14.39
C ASP A 221 -17.13 5.46 13.79
N THR A 222 -17.07 6.02 12.59
CA THR A 222 -15.82 6.21 11.85
C THR A 222 -15.10 7.49 12.23
N THR A 223 -15.53 8.27 13.23
CA THR A 223 -14.89 9.57 13.60
C THR A 223 -13.60 9.41 14.42
N THR A 224 -13.35 8.23 15.00
CA THR A 224 -12.11 7.88 15.72
C THR A 224 -11.01 7.30 14.79
N PHE A 225 -11.22 7.36 13.47
CA PHE A 225 -10.32 6.89 12.40
C PHE A 225 -8.90 7.48 12.40
N LEU A 226 -8.61 8.53 13.19
CA LEU A 226 -7.30 9.17 13.28
C LEU A 226 -6.18 8.24 13.78
N GLY A 227 -6.53 7.04 14.28
CA GLY A 227 -5.59 5.97 14.55
C GLY A 227 -5.91 4.73 13.73
N PHE A 228 -5.43 4.67 12.48
CA PHE A 228 -5.44 3.48 11.62
C PHE A 228 -4.81 2.30 12.36
N ASN A 229 -5.60 1.52 13.08
CA ASN A 229 -5.09 0.44 13.89
C ASN A 229 -4.84 -0.78 12.99
N ARG A 230 -3.66 -1.40 13.14
CA ARG A 230 -3.24 -2.66 12.48
C ARG A 230 -4.20 -3.83 12.72
N GLN A 231 -5.14 -3.67 13.66
CA GLN A 231 -5.95 -4.75 14.18
C GLN A 231 -7.37 -4.80 13.59
N MET A 232 -7.72 -3.87 12.69
CA MET A 232 -8.92 -4.04 11.85
C MET A 232 -8.55 -4.97 10.69
N GLY A 233 -8.96 -6.23 10.78
CA GLY A 233 -8.59 -7.25 9.81
C GLY A 233 -9.69 -8.29 9.64
N LEU A 234 -9.99 -8.63 8.39
CA LEU A 234 -10.84 -9.78 8.07
C LEU A 234 -9.94 -10.89 7.54
N ASP A 235 -9.95 -12.05 8.20
CA ASP A 235 -9.29 -13.27 7.71
C ASP A 235 -10.37 -14.29 7.39
N PHE A 236 -10.70 -14.39 6.10
CA PHE A 236 -11.82 -15.18 5.60
C PHE A 236 -11.34 -16.25 4.61
N THR A 237 -12.10 -17.34 4.59
CA THR A 237 -11.94 -18.46 3.67
C THR A 237 -13.19 -18.61 2.81
N LEU A 238 -13.01 -18.72 1.49
CA LEU A 238 -14.06 -18.93 0.51
C LEU A 238 -14.24 -20.40 0.19
N THR A 239 -15.48 -20.75 -0.16
CA THR A 239 -15.82 -22.08 -0.62
C THR A 239 -15.18 -22.43 -1.96
N LYS A 240 -14.94 -23.72 -2.14
CA LYS A 240 -14.51 -24.31 -3.41
C LYS A 240 -15.60 -25.15 -4.07
N ALA A 241 -16.79 -25.21 -3.47
CA ALA A 241 -17.85 -26.13 -3.86
C ALA A 241 -18.69 -25.63 -5.04
N VAL A 242 -18.83 -24.31 -5.17
CA VAL A 242 -19.69 -23.67 -6.17
C VAL A 242 -18.94 -22.55 -6.91
N PRO A 243 -19.31 -22.24 -8.17
CA PRO A 243 -18.78 -21.08 -8.88
C PRO A 243 -19.09 -19.75 -8.16
N LEU A 244 -18.12 -18.82 -8.19
CA LEU A 244 -18.19 -17.55 -7.46
C LEU A 244 -17.92 -16.35 -8.36
N SER A 245 -18.65 -15.26 -8.10
CA SER A 245 -18.27 -13.89 -8.44
C SER A 245 -17.77 -13.22 -7.16
N LEU A 246 -16.60 -12.59 -7.21
CA LEU A 246 -15.99 -11.92 -6.06
C LEU A 246 -15.82 -10.42 -6.34
N ARG A 247 -16.31 -9.59 -5.43
CA ARG A 247 -16.01 -8.16 -5.40
C ARG A 247 -15.44 -7.78 -4.04
N THR A 248 -14.28 -7.15 -4.04
CA THR A 248 -13.69 -6.55 -2.84
C THR A 248 -13.47 -5.07 -3.07
N HIS A 249 -13.85 -4.26 -2.10
CA HIS A 249 -13.59 -2.83 -2.09
C HIS A 249 -12.98 -2.46 -0.75
N LEU A 250 -11.71 -2.04 -0.75
CA LEU A 250 -11.00 -1.57 0.43
C LEU A 250 -10.47 -0.17 0.20
N ALA A 251 -11.03 0.86 0.83
CA ALA A 251 -10.60 2.22 0.49
C ALA A 251 -9.13 2.49 0.90
N ILE A 252 -8.74 2.14 2.13
CA ILE A 252 -7.37 2.35 2.62
C ILE A 252 -6.86 1.11 3.36
N GLY A 253 -5.75 0.54 2.91
CA GLY A 253 -5.06 -0.51 3.68
C GLY A 253 -4.37 -1.57 2.85
N GLU A 254 -4.55 -2.83 3.23
CA GLU A 254 -3.87 -3.96 2.61
C GLU A 254 -4.88 -5.07 2.30
N GLN A 255 -4.86 -5.61 1.08
CA GLN A 255 -5.66 -6.79 0.75
C GLN A 255 -4.82 -7.90 0.13
N GLN A 256 -5.05 -9.12 0.58
CA GLN A 256 -4.48 -10.35 0.06
C GLN A 256 -5.64 -11.25 -0.34
N VAL A 257 -5.84 -11.40 -1.64
CA VAL A 257 -6.89 -12.21 -2.23
C VAL A 257 -6.22 -13.40 -2.90
N ASP A 258 -6.35 -14.57 -2.28
CA ASP A 258 -5.85 -15.83 -2.80
C ASP A 258 -6.99 -16.65 -3.39
N LEU A 259 -7.05 -16.68 -4.73
CA LEU A 259 -8.06 -17.44 -5.47
C LEU A 259 -7.65 -18.89 -5.71
N SER A 260 -6.48 -19.32 -5.24
CA SER A 260 -6.09 -20.72 -5.33
C SER A 260 -7.08 -21.60 -4.56
N GLY A 261 -7.46 -22.73 -5.17
CA GLY A 261 -8.45 -23.62 -4.57
C GLY A 261 -9.86 -23.03 -4.46
N THR A 262 -10.21 -22.02 -5.26
CA THR A 262 -11.59 -21.49 -5.40
C THR A 262 -12.12 -21.74 -6.81
N GLN A 263 -13.44 -21.61 -7.00
CA GLN A 263 -14.09 -21.59 -8.32
C GLN A 263 -14.53 -20.17 -8.71
N VAL A 264 -13.69 -19.16 -8.43
CA VAL A 264 -13.97 -17.78 -8.81
C VAL A 264 -13.74 -17.59 -10.31
N ASN A 265 -14.79 -17.20 -11.05
CA ASN A 265 -14.72 -16.96 -12.49
C ASN A 265 -14.62 -15.46 -12.81
N GLU A 266 -15.17 -14.60 -11.95
CA GLU A 266 -15.09 -13.14 -12.06
C GLU A 266 -14.60 -12.56 -10.73
N ALA A 267 -13.56 -11.72 -10.78
CA ALA A 267 -13.02 -11.07 -9.60
C ALA A 267 -12.82 -9.57 -9.84
N ALA A 268 -13.39 -8.72 -8.99
CA ALA A 268 -13.16 -7.28 -8.97
C ALA A 268 -12.53 -6.87 -7.64
N VAL A 269 -11.24 -6.58 -7.65
CA VAL A 269 -10.42 -6.28 -6.47
C VAL A 269 -10.02 -4.82 -6.52
N GLU A 270 -10.67 -3.98 -5.70
CA GLU A 270 -10.53 -2.53 -5.75
C GLU A 270 -9.99 -1.94 -4.46
N MET A 271 -9.10 -0.96 -4.59
CA MET A 271 -8.56 -0.19 -3.49
C MET A 271 -8.23 1.24 -3.89
N ALA A 272 -8.44 2.21 -3.00
CA ALA A 272 -8.03 3.59 -3.30
C ALA A 272 -6.55 3.80 -2.97
N ILE A 273 -6.13 3.48 -1.74
CA ILE A 273 -4.76 3.70 -1.30
C ILE A 273 -4.23 2.48 -0.53
N GLY A 274 -3.14 1.88 -1.01
CA GLY A 274 -2.48 0.81 -0.28
C GLY A 274 -1.84 -0.29 -1.13
N GLU A 275 -1.85 -1.51 -0.62
CA GLU A 275 -1.26 -2.67 -1.28
C GLU A 275 -2.29 -3.77 -1.53
N SER A 276 -2.32 -4.28 -2.76
CA SER A 276 -3.21 -5.37 -3.17
C SER A 276 -2.39 -6.54 -3.73
N THR A 277 -2.45 -7.68 -3.06
CA THR A 277 -1.89 -8.94 -3.56
C THR A 277 -3.02 -9.81 -4.08
N LEU A 278 -2.92 -10.27 -5.33
CA LEU A 278 -3.84 -11.23 -5.93
C LEU A 278 -3.06 -12.49 -6.33
N THR A 279 -3.43 -13.64 -5.76
CA THR A 279 -2.96 -14.95 -6.22
C THR A 279 -3.99 -15.54 -7.18
N LEU A 280 -3.53 -15.89 -8.39
CA LEU A 280 -4.36 -16.51 -9.41
C LEU A 280 -4.50 -18.02 -9.18
N PRO A 281 -5.59 -18.66 -9.65
CA PRO A 281 -5.69 -20.11 -9.70
C PRO A 281 -4.69 -20.69 -10.72
N ALA A 282 -4.32 -21.95 -10.56
CA ALA A 282 -3.40 -22.63 -11.48
C ALA A 282 -4.08 -23.06 -12.80
N GLU A 283 -5.37 -23.33 -12.74
CA GLU A 283 -6.18 -23.87 -13.84
C GLU A 283 -7.54 -23.16 -13.91
N GLY A 284 -8.26 -23.38 -15.01
CA GLY A 284 -9.61 -22.84 -15.23
C GLY A 284 -9.63 -21.55 -16.04
N THR A 285 -10.74 -20.82 -15.92
CA THR A 285 -10.96 -19.52 -16.56
C THR A 285 -11.26 -18.48 -15.50
N LEU A 286 -10.64 -17.31 -15.60
CA LEU A 286 -10.85 -16.20 -14.70
C LEU A 286 -10.82 -14.90 -15.50
N ASP A 287 -11.80 -14.03 -15.26
CA ASP A 287 -11.76 -12.62 -15.63
C ASP A 287 -11.60 -11.78 -14.36
N ALA A 288 -10.38 -11.31 -14.11
CA ALA A 288 -10.05 -10.54 -12.93
C ALA A 288 -9.76 -9.08 -13.29
N LYS A 289 -10.33 -8.16 -12.53
CA LYS A 289 -10.00 -6.74 -12.55
C LYS A 289 -9.39 -6.34 -11.21
N VAL A 290 -8.19 -5.78 -11.24
CA VAL A 290 -7.51 -5.23 -10.07
C VAL A 290 -7.31 -3.73 -10.25
N LYS A 291 -7.83 -2.92 -9.34
CA LYS A 291 -7.72 -1.47 -9.39
C LYS A 291 -7.15 -0.92 -8.09
N VAL A 292 -6.02 -0.21 -8.18
CA VAL A 292 -5.41 0.51 -7.05
C VAL A 292 -5.10 1.92 -7.49
N ALA A 293 -5.76 2.94 -6.93
CA ALA A 293 -5.55 4.32 -7.39
C ALA A 293 -4.13 4.83 -7.08
N ILE A 294 -3.67 4.61 -5.85
CA ILE A 294 -2.32 4.94 -5.39
C ILE A 294 -1.77 3.77 -4.58
N GLY A 295 -0.67 3.17 -5.03
CA GLY A 295 0.03 2.17 -4.22
C GLY A 295 0.64 1.04 -5.02
N SER A 296 0.46 -0.20 -4.58
CA SER A 296 1.11 -1.35 -5.21
C SER A 296 0.17 -2.52 -5.46
N VAL A 297 0.39 -3.18 -6.60
CA VAL A 297 -0.27 -4.42 -6.96
C VAL A 297 0.78 -5.51 -7.10
N VAL A 298 0.59 -6.62 -6.39
CA VAL A 298 1.40 -7.82 -6.52
C VAL A 298 0.53 -8.92 -7.11
N LEU A 299 0.83 -9.33 -8.33
CA LEU A 299 0.15 -10.45 -8.98
C LEU A 299 1.00 -11.70 -8.84
N ARG A 300 0.48 -12.71 -8.14
CA ARG A 300 1.11 -14.01 -7.97
C ARG A 300 0.50 -15.00 -8.96
N VAL A 301 1.32 -15.49 -9.87
CA VAL A 301 0.91 -16.36 -10.99
C VAL A 301 1.50 -17.75 -10.75
N PRO A 302 0.70 -18.81 -10.58
CA PRO A 302 1.21 -20.18 -10.49
C PRO A 302 2.02 -20.59 -11.73
N ALA A 303 3.07 -21.37 -11.54
CA ALA A 303 3.85 -21.93 -12.65
C ALA A 303 2.94 -22.77 -13.57
N GLY A 304 3.10 -22.60 -14.88
CA GLY A 304 2.30 -23.31 -15.89
C GLY A 304 0.95 -22.67 -16.21
N ALA A 305 0.47 -21.69 -15.43
CA ALA A 305 -0.76 -20.97 -15.76
C ALA A 305 -0.56 -20.05 -16.97
N HIS A 306 -1.45 -20.15 -17.97
CA HIS A 306 -1.51 -19.24 -19.10
C HIS A 306 -2.28 -17.99 -18.70
N VAL A 307 -1.60 -16.84 -18.65
CA VAL A 307 -2.17 -15.59 -18.15
C VAL A 307 -1.91 -14.47 -19.15
N GLN A 308 -2.97 -13.73 -19.47
CA GLN A 308 -2.90 -12.46 -20.18
C GLN A 308 -3.23 -11.34 -19.20
N ILE A 309 -2.33 -10.37 -19.08
CA ILE A 309 -2.43 -9.25 -18.16
C ILE A 309 -2.50 -7.96 -18.98
N ASP A 310 -3.66 -7.33 -19.01
CA ASP A 310 -3.86 -6.04 -19.67
C ASP A 310 -3.62 -4.92 -18.67
N THR A 311 -2.68 -4.04 -19.00
CA THR A 311 -2.26 -2.94 -18.12
C THR A 311 -2.83 -1.61 -18.58
N ASP A 312 -3.67 -1.01 -17.74
CA ASP A 312 -4.14 0.36 -17.88
C ASP A 312 -3.50 1.24 -16.81
N THR A 313 -2.22 1.54 -17.03
CA THR A 313 -1.38 2.22 -16.05
C THR A 313 -0.87 3.57 -16.56
N GLY A 314 -0.76 4.53 -15.65
CA GLY A 314 -0.15 5.84 -15.90
C GLY A 314 1.35 5.80 -15.65
N ILE A 315 1.80 6.44 -14.57
CA ILE A 315 3.19 6.45 -14.14
C ILE A 315 3.41 5.27 -13.19
N THR A 316 3.53 4.08 -13.77
CA THR A 316 3.59 2.83 -12.99
C THR A 316 4.79 2.00 -13.34
N GLY A 317 5.53 1.60 -12.31
CA GLY A 317 6.65 0.68 -12.49
C GLY A 317 6.18 -0.76 -12.61
N ILE A 318 6.50 -1.41 -13.73
CA ILE A 318 6.12 -2.80 -13.99
C ILE A 318 7.33 -3.72 -13.84
N SER A 319 7.29 -4.64 -12.88
CA SER A 319 8.32 -5.67 -12.69
C SER A 319 7.82 -7.01 -13.25
N LEU A 320 8.51 -7.52 -14.28
CA LEU A 320 8.20 -8.79 -14.93
C LEU A 320 9.23 -9.86 -14.54
N PRO A 321 8.81 -11.09 -14.20
CA PRO A 321 9.74 -12.21 -14.07
C PRO A 321 10.23 -12.68 -15.45
N ALA A 322 11.27 -13.51 -15.45
CA ALA A 322 11.86 -14.01 -16.69
C ALA A 322 10.84 -14.83 -17.50
N GLY A 323 10.92 -14.73 -18.84
CA GLY A 323 10.04 -15.45 -19.77
C GLY A 323 8.70 -14.80 -20.06
N TYR A 324 8.30 -13.75 -19.33
CA TYR A 324 7.11 -12.97 -19.67
C TYR A 324 7.40 -12.07 -20.87
N SER A 325 6.46 -12.02 -21.82
CA SER A 325 6.53 -11.12 -22.97
C SER A 325 5.55 -9.96 -22.79
N LYS A 326 5.88 -8.79 -23.35
CA LYS A 326 5.01 -7.61 -23.34
C LYS A 326 4.77 -7.19 -24.79
N ASN A 327 3.51 -7.08 -25.18
CA ASN A 327 3.08 -6.58 -26.48
C ASN A 327 2.09 -5.42 -26.27
N GLY A 328 2.54 -4.19 -26.51
CA GLY A 328 1.75 -2.99 -26.22
C GLY A 328 1.40 -2.87 -24.73
N ARG A 329 0.10 -2.94 -24.43
CA ARG A 329 -0.45 -2.88 -23.06
C ARG A 329 -0.65 -4.26 -22.43
N SER A 330 -0.50 -5.32 -23.20
CA SER A 330 -0.74 -6.70 -22.75
C SER A 330 0.58 -7.38 -22.40
N ILE A 331 0.59 -8.10 -21.29
CA ILE A 331 1.70 -8.92 -20.81
C ILE A 331 1.24 -10.38 -20.81
N TYR A 332 2.08 -11.28 -21.30
CA TYR A 332 1.76 -12.71 -21.41
C TYR A 332 2.72 -13.53 -20.57
N SER A 333 2.18 -14.51 -19.84
CA SER A 333 3.02 -15.54 -19.21
C SER A 333 3.61 -16.50 -20.27
N PRO A 334 4.67 -17.25 -19.95
CA PRO A 334 5.27 -18.21 -20.88
C PRO A 334 4.22 -19.17 -21.48
N GLY A 335 4.15 -19.22 -22.81
CA GLY A 335 3.22 -20.09 -23.54
C GLY A 335 1.75 -19.65 -23.54
N ALA A 336 1.41 -18.47 -22.99
CA ALA A 336 0.02 -17.97 -22.98
C ALA A 336 -0.43 -17.41 -24.34
N GLU A 337 0.49 -16.98 -25.19
CA GLU A 337 0.18 -16.41 -26.50
C GLU A 337 -0.41 -17.49 -27.43
N GLY A 338 -1.72 -17.39 -27.71
CA GLY A 338 -2.46 -18.37 -28.52
C GLY A 338 -3.00 -19.59 -27.77
N ALA A 339 -2.89 -19.63 -26.44
CA ALA A 339 -3.49 -20.70 -25.62
C ALA A 339 -5.02 -20.60 -25.60
N ALA A 340 -5.70 -21.76 -25.54
CA ALA A 340 -7.16 -21.83 -25.51
C ALA A 340 -7.76 -21.43 -24.15
N ASN A 341 -7.08 -21.78 -23.04
CA ASN A 341 -7.49 -21.45 -21.69
C ASN A 341 -6.52 -20.43 -21.12
N VAL A 342 -6.97 -19.18 -20.97
CA VAL A 342 -6.14 -18.06 -20.49
C VAL A 342 -6.88 -17.35 -19.36
N LEU A 343 -6.20 -17.16 -18.24
CA LEU A 343 -6.65 -16.29 -17.16
C LEU A 343 -6.43 -14.85 -17.60
N ARG A 344 -7.50 -14.06 -17.66
CA ARG A 344 -7.45 -12.65 -18.07
C ARG A 344 -7.43 -11.78 -16.82
N VAL A 345 -6.44 -10.90 -16.74
CA VAL A 345 -6.29 -9.98 -15.61
C VAL A 345 -6.13 -8.57 -16.14
N ARG A 346 -7.08 -7.68 -15.84
CA ARG A 346 -6.93 -6.25 -16.08
C ARG A 346 -6.38 -5.57 -14.84
N VAL A 347 -5.26 -4.87 -14.97
CA VAL A 347 -4.64 -4.12 -13.87
C VAL A 347 -4.69 -2.62 -14.15
N GLU A 348 -5.37 -1.90 -13.26
CA GLU A 348 -5.48 -0.43 -13.25
C GLU A 348 -4.72 0.13 -12.06
N VAL A 349 -3.51 0.64 -12.29
CA VAL A 349 -2.73 1.36 -11.28
C VAL A 349 -2.22 2.64 -11.92
N PRO A 350 -2.88 3.79 -11.71
CA PRO A 350 -2.45 5.06 -12.29
C PRO A 350 -1.11 5.56 -11.74
N MET A 351 -0.91 5.38 -10.42
CA MET A 351 0.29 5.83 -9.71
C MET A 351 0.77 4.74 -8.75
N GLY A 352 1.91 4.12 -9.06
CA GLY A 352 2.41 3.06 -8.20
C GLY A 352 3.29 2.03 -8.88
N SER A 353 3.21 0.78 -8.42
CA SER A 353 3.94 -0.34 -9.01
C SER A 353 3.07 -1.58 -9.21
N LEU A 354 3.28 -2.25 -10.33
CA LEU A 354 2.80 -3.61 -10.59
C LEU A 354 3.99 -4.56 -10.53
N ARG A 355 3.96 -5.54 -9.63
CA ARG A 355 4.94 -6.61 -9.55
C ARG A 355 4.27 -7.93 -9.88
N ILE A 356 4.79 -8.63 -10.88
CA ILE A 356 4.38 -10.00 -11.18
C ILE A 356 5.40 -10.96 -10.57
N VAL A 357 4.91 -11.98 -9.88
CA VAL A 357 5.73 -13.02 -9.24
C VAL A 357 5.20 -14.38 -9.70
N THR A 358 6.09 -15.21 -10.23
CA THR A 358 5.75 -16.60 -10.53
C THR A 358 5.90 -17.43 -9.25
N LEU A 359 4.83 -18.12 -8.86
CA LEU A 359 4.86 -19.10 -7.77
C LEU A 359 5.31 -20.46 -8.32
N PRO A 360 6.10 -21.23 -7.54
CA PRO A 360 6.58 -22.54 -7.96
C PRO A 360 5.47 -23.57 -8.14
#